data_AF-A0A671G598-F1
#
_entry.id   AF-A0A671G598-F1
#
_cell.length_a   1.000
_cell.length_b   1.000
_cell.length_c   1.000
_cell.angle_alpha   90.00
_cell.angle_beta   90.00
_cell.angle_gamma   90.00
#
_symmetry.space_group_name_H-M   'P 1'
#
loop_
_entity.id
_entity.type
_entity.pdbx_description
1 polymer ?
#
loop_
_entity_poly.entity_id
_entity_poly.type
_entity_poly.pdbx_seq_one_letter_code
_entity_poly.pdbx_strand_id
1 'polypeptide(L)'
;IAELQQLWVQEAVDSMVKSLERENIWKMQVSLLFRCSASCCEDSQATVQQVHQCIERCHAPLAQALALVACEMEKFRTAWPGLPSPWLP
;
A
#
# COMPACT_ATOMS: atom_id res chain seq x y z
N ILE A 1 -20.86 -6.61 26.38
CA ILE A 1 -21.51 -6.17 25.11
C ILE A 1 -20.62 -5.16 24.38
N ALA A 2 -20.22 -4.05 25.02
CA ALA A 2 -19.30 -3.07 24.41
C ALA A 2 -17.96 -3.68 23.95
N GLU A 3 -17.33 -4.53 24.76
CA GLU A 3 -16.06 -5.20 24.39
C GLU A 3 -16.22 -6.19 23.22
N LEU A 4 -17.38 -6.87 23.13
CA LEU A 4 -17.67 -7.79 22.03
C LEU A 4 -17.89 -7.01 20.72
N GLN A 5 -18.56 -5.87 20.79
CA GLN A 5 -18.74 -4.97 19.65
C GLN A 5 -17.40 -4.40 19.18
N GLN A 6 -16.49 -4.09 20.11
CA GLN A 6 -15.14 -3.64 19.81
C GLN A 6 -14.32 -4.70 19.06
N LEU A 7 -14.41 -5.96 19.48
CA LEU A 7 -13.71 -7.06 18.83
C LEU A 7 -14.19 -7.28 17.38
N TRP A 8 -15.50 -7.22 17.14
CA TRP A 8 -16.05 -7.42 15.79
C TRP A 8 -15.65 -6.32 14.82
N VAL A 9 -15.66 -5.06 15.29
CA VAL A 9 -15.18 -3.93 14.48
C VAL A 9 -13.71 -4.13 14.13
N GLN A 10 -12.90 -4.57 15.09
CA GLN A 10 -11.49 -4.86 14.87
C GLN A 10 -11.27 -5.96 13.82
N GLU A 11 -11.96 -7.09 13.93
CA GLU A 11 -11.87 -8.20 12.98
C GLU A 11 -12.32 -7.80 11.57
N ALA A 12 -13.40 -7.01 11.48
CA ALA A 12 -13.91 -6.52 10.20
C ALA A 12 -12.89 -5.59 9.51
N VAL A 13 -12.28 -4.66 10.26
CA VAL A 13 -11.27 -3.74 9.71
C VAL A 13 -10.00 -4.51 9.33
N ASP A 14 -9.52 -5.42 10.18
CA ASP A 14 -8.34 -6.25 9.88
C ASP A 14 -8.54 -7.10 8.62
N SER A 15 -9.70 -7.74 8.49
CA SER A 15 -10.08 -8.51 7.30
C SER A 15 -10.11 -7.63 6.04
N MET A 16 -10.72 -6.45 6.14
CA MET A 16 -10.80 -5.49 5.04
C MET A 16 -9.39 -5.07 4.56
N VAL A 17 -8.50 -4.71 5.48
CA VAL A 17 -7.17 -4.24 5.06
C VAL A 17 -6.33 -5.38 4.51
N LYS A 18 -6.39 -6.58 5.10
CA LYS A 18 -5.73 -7.77 4.55
C LYS A 18 -6.19 -8.08 3.12
N SER A 19 -7.48 -7.91 2.82
CA SER A 19 -7.99 -8.06 1.46
C SER A 19 -7.51 -6.94 0.54
N LEU A 20 -7.51 -5.69 1.02
CA LEU A 20 -6.99 -4.54 0.27
C LEU A 20 -5.52 -4.74 -0.14
N GLU A 21 -4.69 -5.19 0.80
CA GLU A 21 -3.28 -5.46 0.55
C GLU A 21 -3.09 -6.56 -0.49
N ARG A 22 -3.71 -7.73 -0.27
CA ARG A 22 -3.53 -8.89 -1.15
C ARG A 22 -4.07 -8.65 -2.55
N GLU A 23 -5.24 -8.02 -2.65
CA GLU A 23 -5.96 -7.92 -3.91
C GLU A 23 -5.57 -6.70 -4.73
N ASN A 24 -5.07 -5.64 -4.08
CA ASN A 24 -4.77 -4.37 -4.74
C ASN A 24 -3.30 -3.98 -4.58
N ILE A 25 -2.80 -3.83 -3.35
CA ILE A 25 -1.44 -3.31 -3.11
C ILE A 25 -0.37 -4.25 -3.67
N TRP A 26 -0.49 -5.57 -3.45
CA TRP A 26 0.46 -6.54 -4.02
C TRP A 26 0.43 -6.55 -5.55
N LYS A 27 -0.76 -6.44 -6.17
CA LYS A 27 -0.84 -6.33 -7.64
C LYS A 27 -0.18 -5.05 -8.14
N MET A 28 -0.35 -3.95 -7.43
CA MET A 28 0.32 -2.68 -7.74
C MET A 28 1.84 -2.79 -7.56
N GLN A 29 2.33 -3.42 -6.49
CA GLN A 29 3.77 -3.66 -6.29
C GLN A 29 4.36 -4.47 -7.45
N VAL A 30 3.71 -5.57 -7.83
CA VAL A 30 4.16 -6.42 -8.95
C VAL A 30 4.17 -5.65 -10.27
N SER A 31 3.08 -4.96 -10.60
CA SER A 31 2.94 -4.33 -11.93
C SER A 31 3.67 -2.99 -12.03
N LEU A 32 3.52 -2.13 -11.02
CA LEU A 32 3.98 -0.74 -11.07
C LEU A 32 5.41 -0.57 -10.54
N LEU A 33 5.82 -1.35 -9.55
CA LEU A 33 7.18 -1.24 -9.01
C LEU A 33 8.11 -2.24 -9.68
N PHE A 34 7.84 -3.54 -9.57
CA PHE A 34 8.78 -4.58 -10.03
C PHE A 34 8.85 -4.70 -11.55
N ARG A 35 7.70 -4.90 -12.23
CA ARG A 35 7.68 -5.07 -13.69
C ARG A 35 8.08 -3.82 -14.45
N CYS A 36 7.60 -2.65 -14.03
CA CYS A 36 7.99 -1.37 -14.61
C CYS A 36 9.50 -1.13 -14.48
N SER A 37 10.07 -1.33 -13.28
CA SER A 37 11.51 -1.14 -13.06
C SER A 37 12.35 -2.12 -13.87
N ALA A 38 11.92 -3.38 -14.00
CA ALA A 38 12.59 -4.34 -14.87
C ALA A 38 12.61 -3.86 -16.33
N SER A 39 11.47 -3.39 -16.85
CA SER A 39 11.38 -2.82 -18.20
C SER A 39 12.26 -1.59 -18.38
N CYS A 40 12.40 -0.72 -17.36
CA CYS A 40 13.34 0.41 -17.39
C CYS A 40 14.80 -0.06 -17.51
N CYS A 41 15.17 -1.16 -16.85
CA CYS A 41 16.53 -1.70 -16.84
C CYS A 41 16.89 -2.46 -18.12
N GLU A 42 15.89 -2.97 -18.85
CA GLU A 42 16.09 -3.71 -20.11
C GLU A 42 16.41 -2.80 -21.31
N ASP A 43 16.22 -1.48 -21.17
CA ASP A 43 16.54 -0.52 -22.23
C ASP A 43 18.06 -0.33 -22.39
N SER A 44 18.64 -1.13 -23.28
CA SER A 44 20.07 -1.08 -23.64
C SER A 44 20.53 0.24 -24.27
N GLN A 45 19.63 1.10 -24.71
CA GLN A 45 19.95 2.40 -25.30
C GLN A 45 19.91 3.54 -24.27
N ALA A 46 19.30 3.30 -23.11
CA ALA A 46 19.20 4.29 -22.05
C ALA A 46 20.52 4.45 -21.29
N THR A 47 20.84 5.70 -20.94
CA THR A 47 21.90 6.00 -19.98
C THR A 47 21.47 5.63 -18.57
N VAL A 48 22.43 5.40 -17.66
CA VAL A 48 22.15 5.09 -16.25
C VAL A 48 21.26 6.13 -15.56
N GLN A 49 21.42 7.42 -15.90
CA GLN A 49 20.56 8.47 -15.35
C GLN A 49 19.12 8.38 -15.85
N GLN A 50 18.92 8.04 -17.12
CA GLN A 50 17.58 7.85 -17.69
C GLN A 50 16.89 6.63 -17.06
N VAL A 51 17.61 5.54 -16.83
CA VAL A 51 17.09 4.35 -16.15
C VAL A 51 16.67 4.70 -14.71
N HIS A 52 17.51 5.42 -13.95
CA HIS A 52 17.16 5.86 -12.60
C HIS A 52 15.88 6.71 -12.59
N GLN A 53 15.78 7.68 -13.49
CA GLN A 53 14.61 8.55 -13.55
C GLN A 53 13.34 7.80 -13.99
N CYS A 54 13.48 6.74 -14.80
CA CYS A 54 12.39 5.84 -15.15
C CYS A 54 11.90 5.04 -13.92
N ILE A 55 12.81 4.46 -13.14
CA ILE A 55 12.49 3.70 -11.92
C ILE A 55 11.78 4.58 -10.89
N GLU A 56 12.22 5.82 -10.67
CA GLU A 56 11.54 6.73 -9.74
C GLU A 56 10.06 6.96 -10.12
N ARG A 57 9.76 7.05 -11.42
CA ARG A 57 8.38 7.21 -11.92
C ARG A 57 7.53 5.95 -11.69
N CYS A 58 8.13 4.77 -11.74
CA CYS A 58 7.47 3.49 -11.44
C CYS A 58 6.98 3.44 -9.97
N HIS A 59 7.68 4.12 -9.05
CA HIS A 59 7.36 4.08 -7.63
C HIS A 59 6.23 5.05 -7.23
N ALA A 60 6.06 6.16 -7.95
CA ALA A 60 5.14 7.22 -7.57
C ALA A 60 3.67 6.77 -7.41
N PRO A 61 3.09 5.95 -8.31
CA PRO A 61 1.70 5.49 -8.18
C PRO A 61 1.49 4.59 -6.95
N LEU A 62 2.44 3.72 -6.65
CA LEU A 62 2.36 2.85 -5.47
C LEU A 62 2.43 3.67 -4.18
N ALA A 63 3.35 4.65 -4.12
CA ALA A 63 3.47 5.53 -2.97
C ALA A 63 2.17 6.33 -2.72
N GLN A 64 1.52 6.81 -3.77
CA GLN A 64 0.23 7.51 -3.67
C GLN A 64 -0.88 6.60 -3.12
N ALA A 65 -0.97 5.35 -3.61
CA ALA A 65 -1.94 4.39 -3.10
C ALA A 65 -1.72 4.06 -1.62
N LEU A 66 -0.47 3.80 -1.23
CA LEU A 66 -0.10 3.55 0.17
C LEU A 66 -0.43 4.74 1.07
N ALA A 67 -0.16 5.97 0.61
CA ALA A 67 -0.50 7.19 1.35
C ALA A 67 -2.02 7.36 1.53
N LEU A 68 -2.82 7.03 0.51
CA LEU A 68 -4.28 7.05 0.61
C LEU A 68 -4.78 6.04 1.64
N VAL A 69 -4.31 4.80 1.58
CA VAL A 69 -4.68 3.75 2.54
C VAL A 69 -4.33 4.18 3.97
N ALA A 70 -3.11 4.69 4.19
CA ALA A 70 -2.69 5.18 5.49
C ALA A 70 -3.59 6.31 6.01
N CYS A 71 -3.97 7.26 5.15
CA CYS A 71 -4.87 8.35 5.50
C CYS A 71 -6.27 7.86 5.88
N GLU A 72 -6.84 6.91 5.13
CA GLU A 72 -8.14 6.33 5.49
C GLU A 72 -8.06 5.54 6.80
N MET A 73 -6.98 4.78 7.01
CA MET A 73 -6.80 4.02 8.26
C MET A 73 -6.63 4.91 9.48
N GLU A 74 -5.97 6.06 9.35
CA GLU A 74 -5.93 7.09 10.40
C GLU A 74 -7.34 7.53 10.81
N LYS A 75 -8.22 7.80 9.83
CA LYS A 75 -9.61 8.19 10.12
C LYS A 75 -10.33 7.11 10.92
N PHE A 76 -10.17 5.83 10.55
CA PHE A 76 -10.75 4.71 11.32
C PHE A 76 -10.23 4.65 12.75
N ARG A 77 -8.92 4.86 12.96
CA ARG A 77 -8.33 4.89 14.31
C ARG A 77 -8.84 6.06 15.15
N THR A 78 -9.00 7.26 14.57
CA THR A 78 -9.54 8.42 15.29
C THR A 78 -11.02 8.25 15.65
N ALA A 79 -11.80 7.59 14.79
CA ALA A 79 -13.21 7.29 15.04
C ALA A 79 -13.43 6.15 16.05
N TRP A 80 -12.45 5.25 16.19
CA TRP A 80 -12.51 4.10 17.09
C TRP A 80 -11.25 3.96 17.96
N PRO A 81 -11.18 4.69 19.09
CA PRO A 81 -10.06 4.60 20.03
C PRO A 81 -10.05 3.22 20.71
N GLY A 82 -9.30 2.29 20.13
CA GLY A 82 -9.27 0.89 20.57
C GLY A 82 -8.88 -0.10 19.47
N LEU A 83 -8.76 0.35 18.22
CA LEU A 83 -8.17 -0.43 17.14
C LEU A 83 -6.64 -0.48 17.34
N PRO A 84 -6.01 -1.65 17.55
CA PRO A 84 -4.55 -1.72 17.57
C PRO A 84 -4.01 -1.38 16.19
N SER A 85 -2.90 -0.64 16.14
CA SER A 85 -2.19 -0.29 14.91
C SER A 85 -1.61 -1.56 14.27
N PRO A 86 -2.07 -2.00 13.09
CA PRO A 86 -1.44 -3.08 12.34
C PRO A 86 -0.44 -2.58 11.27
N TRP A 87 -0.36 -1.26 11.06
CA TRP A 87 0.13 -0.67 9.80
C TRP A 87 1.28 0.35 9.95
N LEU A 88 2.23 0.10 10.86
CA LEU A 88 3.61 0.58 10.65
C LEU A 88 4.50 -0.65 10.47
N PRO A 89 5.53 -0.58 9.60
CA PRO A 89 6.55 -1.62 9.55
C PRO A 89 7.20 -1.86 10.92
#